data_AF-A0A451BPT7-F1
#
_entry.id   AF-A0A451BPT7-F1
#
_cell.length_a   1.000
_cell.length_b   1.000
_cell.length_c   1.000
_cell.angle_alpha   90.00
_cell.angle_beta   90.00
_cell.angle_gamma   90.00
#
_symmetry.space_group_name_H-M   'P 1'
#
loop_
_entity.id
_entity.type
_entity.pdbx_description
1 polymer ?
#
loop_
_entity_poly.entity_id
_entity_poly.type
_entity_poly.pdbx_seq_one_letter_code
_entity_poly.pdbx_strand_id
1 'polypeptide(L)' 'FGPLSHEITDRIHGADPNTIESWADRVLDAKSLDDVFSG' A
#
# COMPACT_ATOMS: atom_id res chain seq x y z
N PHE A 1 7.63 8.78 4.83
CA PHE A 1 6.33 8.19 5.19
C PHE A 1 6.21 8.23 6.70
N GLY A 2 5.21 8.92 7.25
CA GLY A 2 4.97 8.97 8.71
C GLY A 2 4.50 7.60 9.24
N PRO A 3 4.12 7.50 10.53
CA PRO A 3 3.52 6.28 11.04
C PRO A 3 2.30 5.90 10.19
N LEU A 4 2.26 4.65 9.73
CA LEU A 4 1.15 4.13 8.94
C LEU A 4 -0.10 4.15 9.83
N SER A 5 -1.18 4.78 9.36
CA SER A 5 -2.47 4.72 10.03
C SER A 5 -2.92 3.27 10.18
N HIS A 6 -3.60 2.95 11.28
CA HIS A 6 -4.13 1.61 11.54
C HIS A 6 -4.97 1.06 10.36
N GLU A 7 -5.67 1.93 9.63
CA GLU A 7 -6.43 1.55 8.43
C GLU A 7 -5.56 0.96 7.31
N ILE A 8 -4.35 1.49 7.10
CA ILE A 8 -3.40 0.96 6.11
C ILE A 8 -2.89 -0.42 6.57
N THR A 9 -2.59 -0.55 7.86
CA THR A 9 -2.14 -1.82 8.44
C THR A 9 -3.21 -2.91 8.28
N ASP A 10 -4.48 -2.58 8.55
CA ASP A 10 -5.59 -3.51 8.37
C ASP A 10 -5.75 -3.93 6.89
N ARG A 11 -5.62 -2.95 5.97
CA ARG A 11 -5.64 -3.20 4.53
C ARG A 11 -4.50 -4.10 4.07
N ILE A 12 -3.29 -3.95 4.60
CA ILE A 12 -2.14 -4.82 4.29
C ILE A 12 -2.38 -6.24 4.83
N HIS A 13 -2.94 -6.37 6.03
CA HIS A 13 -3.25 -7.66 6.63
C HIS A 13 -4.37 -8.42 5.90
N GLY A 14 -5.33 -7.71 5.30
CA GLY A 14 -6.42 -8.29 4.53
C GLY A 14 -6.16 -8.40 3.02
N ALA A 15 -5.04 -7.88 2.52
CA ALA A 15 -4.75 -7.86 1.09
C ALA A 15 -4.21 -9.19 0.57
N ASP A 16 -4.66 -9.56 -0.62
CA ASP A 16 -4.12 -10.67 -1.37
C ASP A 16 -2.66 -10.42 -1.78
N PRO A 17 -1.83 -11.46 -1.87
CA PRO A 17 -0.42 -11.34 -2.27
C PRO A 17 -0.24 -10.65 -3.63
N ASN A 18 -1.17 -10.85 -4.57
CA ASN A 18 -1.17 -10.17 -5.88
C ASN A 18 -1.33 -8.65 -5.75
N THR A 19 -2.10 -8.20 -4.76
CA THR A 19 -2.30 -6.78 -4.46
C THR A 19 -1.05 -6.18 -3.82
N ILE A 20 -0.40 -6.93 -2.92
CA ILE A 20 0.87 -6.52 -2.31
C ILE A 20 1.98 -6.40 -3.37
N GLU A 21 2.04 -7.30 -4.34
CA GLU A 21 2.99 -7.21 -5.46
C GLU A 21 2.73 -5.96 -6.33
N SER A 22 1.47 -5.62 -6.61
CA SER A 22 1.15 -4.36 -7.31
C SER A 22 1.54 -3.12 -6.51
N TRP A 23 1.38 -3.13 -5.19
CA TRP A 23 1.84 -2.04 -4.33
C TRP A 23 3.36 -1.92 -4.32
N ALA A 24 4.07 -3.05 -4.32
CA ALA A 24 5.53 -3.07 -4.36
C ALA A 24 6.09 -2.50 -5.68
N ASP A 25 5.39 -2.68 -6.79
CA ASP A 25 5.73 -2.05 -8.07
C ASP A 25 5.43 -0.54 -8.04
N ARG A 26 4.25 -0.17 -7.54
CA ARG A 26 3.81 1.23 -7.44
C ARG A 26 4.62 2.05 -6.45
N VAL A 27 5.17 1.48 -5.38
CA VAL A 27 5.95 2.22 -4.36
C VAL A 27 7.16 2.94 -4.95
N LEU A 28 7.67 2.48 -6.10
CA LEU A 28 8.79 3.09 -6.80
C LEU A 28 8.39 4.35 -7.59
N ASP A 29 7.15 4.44 -8.07
CA ASP A 29 6.62 5.55 -8.87
C ASP A 29 5.71 6.50 -8.07
N ALA A 30 5.05 5.96 -7.05
CA ALA A 30 4.07 6.64 -6.23
C ALA A 30 4.67 7.81 -5.44
N LYS A 31 4.01 8.96 -5.55
CA LYS A 31 4.38 10.17 -4.79
C LYS A 31 3.87 10.17 -3.35
N SER A 32 2.91 9.30 -3.05
CA SER A 32 2.21 9.21 -1.77
C SER A 32 1.80 7.78 -1.45
N LEU A 33 1.64 7.45 -0.16
CA LEU A 33 1.10 6.14 0.25
C LEU A 33 -0.28 5.87 -0.34
N ASP A 34 -1.13 6.90 -0.42
CA ASP A 34 -2.45 6.80 -1.04
C ASP A 34 -2.39 6.34 -2.50
N ASP A 35 -1.32 6.73 -3.22
CA ASP A 35 -1.05 6.37 -4.61
C ASP A 35 -0.58 4.91 -4.71
N VAL A 36 0.23 4.46 -3.74
CA VAL A 36 0.64 3.05 -3.59
C VAL A 36 -0.57 2.16 -3.36
N PHE A 37 -1.41 2.53 -2.39
CA PHE A 37 -2.55 1.74 -1.95
C PHE A 37 -3.81 1.97 -2.80
N SER A 38 -3.80 2.87 -3.79
CA SER A 38 -4.90 3.03 -4.74
C SER A 38 -5.01 1.78 -5.62
N GLY A 39 -6.11 1.04 -5.49
CA GLY A 39 -6.31 -0.29 -6.07
C GLY A 39 -7.56 -0.95 -5.53
#